data_AF-A0A2E2ASW7-F1
#
_entry.id   AF-A0A2E2ASW7-F1
#
_cell.length_a   1.000
_cell.length_b   1.000
_cell.length_c   1.000
_cell.angle_alpha   90.00
_cell.angle_beta   90.00
_cell.angle_gamma   90.00
#
_symmetry.space_group_name_H-M   'P 1'
#
loop_
_entity.id
_entity.type
_entity.pdbx_description
1 polymer ?
#
loop_
_entity_poly.entity_id
_entity_poly.type
_entity_poly.pdbx_seq_one_letter_code
_entity_poly.pdbx_strand_id
1 'polypeptide(L)'
;MLTTATIIQLTVSLSILNVWLFRRDKATSYRGATAKTLLEEFRAYGFPDWVYYTVGPLKVLTAILMIAAIWSPMLLFPSTLCMAGMMLTALICHLRIRQDSLTKAIPAGTIFLLCSVILTISLTN
;
A
#
# COMPACT_ATOMS: atom_id res chain seq x y z
N MET A 1 -12.75 -18.64 -7.89
CA MET A 1 -11.39 -18.04 -7.88
C MET A 1 -11.45 -16.56 -8.25
N LEU A 2 -12.17 -16.18 -9.32
CA LEU A 2 -12.34 -14.78 -9.73
C LEU A 2 -12.95 -13.87 -8.64
N THR A 3 -14.03 -14.31 -7.98
CA THR A 3 -14.76 -13.49 -6.97
C THR A 3 -13.91 -13.15 -5.74
N THR A 4 -13.09 -14.09 -5.27
CA THR A 4 -12.21 -13.88 -4.11
C THR A 4 -11.13 -12.85 -4.43
N ALA A 5 -10.49 -12.95 -5.60
CA ALA A 5 -9.50 -11.98 -6.05
C ALA A 5 -10.09 -10.57 -6.16
N THR A 6 -11.30 -10.44 -6.74
CA THR A 6 -12.00 -9.15 -6.85
C THR A 6 -12.30 -8.52 -5.49
N ILE A 7 -12.77 -9.29 -4.51
CA ILE A 7 -13.05 -8.77 -3.16
C ILE A 7 -11.76 -8.24 -2.53
N ILE A 8 -10.67 -9.03 -2.57
CA ILE A 8 -9.38 -8.64 -1.99
C ILE A 8 -8.82 -7.40 -2.71
N GLN A 9 -8.87 -7.38 -4.04
CA GLN A 9 -8.42 -6.28 -4.89
C GLN A 9 -9.16 -4.98 -4.57
N LEU A 10 -10.48 -5.03 -4.38
CA LEU A 10 -11.29 -3.89 -3.95
C LEU A 10 -10.92 -3.43 -2.53
N THR A 11 -10.76 -4.37 -1.58
CA THR A 11 -10.32 -4.02 -0.22
C THR A 11 -8.97 -3.33 -0.23
N VAL A 12 -7.99 -3.83 -0.99
CA VAL A 12 -6.65 -3.26 -1.10
C VAL A 12 -6.70 -1.87 -1.74
N SER A 13 -7.30 -1.76 -2.92
CA SER A 13 -7.35 -0.50 -3.68
C SER A 13 -8.07 0.61 -2.91
N LEU A 14 -9.25 0.33 -2.35
CA LEU A 14 -10.01 1.30 -1.56
C LEU A 14 -9.28 1.70 -0.28
N SER A 15 -8.59 0.78 0.39
CA SER A 15 -7.79 1.10 1.58
C SER A 15 -6.64 2.06 1.26
N ILE A 16 -5.92 1.82 0.15
CA ILE A 16 -4.82 2.69 -0.28
C ILE A 16 -5.34 4.06 -0.69
N LEU A 17 -6.43 4.13 -1.45
CA LEU A 17 -7.08 5.39 -1.81
C LEU A 17 -7.53 6.15 -0.57
N ASN A 18 -8.11 5.46 0.42
CA ASN A 18 -8.51 6.08 1.68
C ASN A 18 -7.33 6.71 2.43
N VAL A 19 -6.21 5.99 2.51
CA VAL A 19 -5.01 6.49 3.19
C VAL A 19 -4.42 7.71 2.48
N TRP A 20 -4.30 7.66 1.16
CA TRP A 20 -3.59 8.69 0.38
C TRP A 20 -4.44 9.90 0.00
N LEU A 21 -5.77 9.74 -0.15
CA LEU A 21 -6.66 10.85 -0.49
C LEU A 21 -7.28 11.51 0.75
N PHE A 22 -7.65 10.75 1.79
CA PHE A 22 -8.41 11.29 2.93
C PHE A 22 -7.66 11.31 4.25
N ARG A 23 -6.65 10.45 4.45
CA ARG A 23 -5.92 10.33 5.73
C ARG A 23 -4.45 10.76 5.64
N ARG A 24 -4.02 11.34 4.52
CA ARG A 24 -2.62 11.73 4.32
C ARG A 24 -2.13 12.74 5.35
N ASP A 25 -3.01 13.66 5.75
CA ASP A 25 -2.72 14.75 6.69
C ASP A 25 -3.34 14.50 8.08
N LYS A 26 -3.78 13.26 8.35
CA LYS A 26 -4.41 12.88 9.62
C LYS A 26 -3.47 12.01 10.46
N ALA A 27 -3.42 12.33 11.75
CA ALA A 27 -2.77 11.48 12.75
C ALA A 27 -3.52 10.15 12.89
N THR A 28 -2.77 9.05 12.96
CA THR A 28 -3.34 7.71 13.14
C THR A 28 -2.41 6.88 14.00
N SER A 29 -2.94 5.91 14.73
CA SER A 29 -2.14 4.96 15.52
C SER A 29 -1.15 4.13 14.70
N TYR A 30 -1.31 4.11 13.37
CA TYR A 30 -0.44 3.40 12.44
C TYR A 30 0.67 4.26 11.83
N ARG A 31 0.74 5.57 12.14
CA ARG A 31 1.81 6.43 11.62
C ARG A 31 3.16 6.02 12.19
N GLY A 32 4.15 5.90 11.32
CA GLY A 32 5.53 5.61 11.66
C GLY A 32 6.20 6.73 12.45
N ALA A 33 7.15 6.33 13.29
CA ALA A 33 7.84 7.17 14.26
C ALA A 33 6.87 8.03 15.09
N THR A 34 7.18 9.31 15.28
CA THR A 34 6.31 10.28 15.97
C THR A 34 5.47 11.12 15.00
N ALA A 35 5.33 10.69 13.74
CA ALA A 35 4.69 11.46 12.69
C ALA A 35 3.18 11.59 12.86
N LYS A 36 2.65 12.76 12.50
CA LYS A 36 1.21 13.06 12.45
C LYS A 36 0.68 13.02 11.02
N THR A 37 1.53 13.20 10.01
CA THR A 37 1.17 13.16 8.59
C THR A 37 2.02 12.14 7.83
N LEU A 38 1.59 11.73 6.62
CA LEU A 38 2.41 10.88 5.74
C LEU A 38 3.72 11.58 5.36
N LEU A 39 3.71 12.90 5.14
CA LEU A 39 4.92 13.63 4.77
C LEU A 39 5.94 13.61 5.92
N GLU A 40 5.48 13.85 7.15
CA GLU A 40 6.32 13.71 8.35
C GLU A 40 6.83 12.28 8.52
N GLU A 41 6.03 11.27 8.20
CA GLU A 41 6.43 9.87 8.25
C GLU A 41 7.57 9.57 7.28
N PHE A 42 7.47 10.02 6.02
CA PHE A 42 8.55 9.87 5.04
C PHE A 42 9.83 10.60 5.48
N ARG A 43 9.70 11.80 6.05
CA ARG A 43 10.84 12.54 6.62
C ARG A 43 11.48 11.80 7.80
N ALA A 44 10.66 11.23 8.69
CA ALA A 44 11.14 10.42 9.81
C ALA A 44 11.87 9.14 9.35
N TYR A 45 11.52 8.63 8.17
CA TYR A 45 12.22 7.50 7.52
C TYR A 45 13.56 7.92 6.89
N GLY A 46 13.86 9.22 6.86
CA GLY A 46 15.06 9.77 6.24
C GLY A 46 14.93 10.00 4.73
N PHE A 47 13.72 9.93 4.17
CA PHE A 47 13.50 10.21 2.76
C PHE A 47 13.39 11.71 2.49
N PRO A 48 13.92 12.20 1.36
CA PRO A 48 13.64 13.55 0.89
C PRO A 48 12.19 13.68 0.38
N ASP A 49 11.65 14.88 0.44
CA ASP A 49 10.23 15.16 0.12
C ASP A 49 9.80 14.71 -1.28
N TRP A 50 10.71 14.71 -2.26
CA TRP A 50 10.39 14.26 -3.63
C TRP A 50 9.95 12.78 -3.68
N VAL A 51 10.45 11.94 -2.77
CA VAL A 51 10.04 10.53 -2.67
C VAL A 51 8.57 10.44 -2.27
N TYR A 52 8.12 11.25 -1.31
CA TYR A 52 6.72 11.34 -0.93
C TYR A 52 5.84 11.75 -2.12
N TYR A 53 6.26 12.79 -2.85
CA TYR A 53 5.53 13.30 -4.02
C TYR A 53 5.56 12.34 -5.23
N THR A 54 6.43 11.33 -5.22
CA THR A 54 6.48 10.28 -6.24
C THR A 54 5.64 9.07 -5.83
N VAL A 55 5.86 8.57 -4.61
CA VAL A 55 5.23 7.34 -4.10
C VAL A 55 3.72 7.53 -3.92
N GLY A 56 3.27 8.71 -3.52
CA GLY A 56 1.84 8.99 -3.33
C GLY A 56 1.01 8.85 -4.59
N PRO A 57 1.32 9.64 -5.65
CA PRO A 57 0.65 9.51 -6.94
C PRO A 57 0.77 8.10 -7.52
N LEU A 58 1.93 7.44 -7.37
CA LEU A 58 2.11 6.07 -7.82
C LEU A 58 1.15 5.11 -7.10
N LYS A 59 1.04 5.18 -5.77
CA LYS A 59 0.08 4.36 -5.00
C LYS A 59 -1.37 4.60 -5.41
N VAL A 60 -1.75 5.86 -5.66
CA VAL A 60 -3.09 6.21 -6.13
C VAL A 60 -3.34 5.63 -7.53
N LEU A 61 -2.41 5.83 -8.46
CA LEU A 61 -2.50 5.29 -9.82
C LEU A 61 -2.60 3.77 -9.81
N THR A 62 -1.73 3.09 -9.05
CA THR A 62 -1.76 1.63 -8.91
C THR A 62 -3.08 1.15 -8.33
N ALA A 63 -3.64 1.83 -7.33
CA ALA A 63 -4.95 1.47 -6.77
C ALA A 63 -6.09 1.66 -7.79
N ILE A 64 -6.05 2.71 -8.61
CA ILE A 64 -7.01 2.92 -9.70
C ILE A 64 -6.87 1.82 -10.76
N LEU A 65 -5.65 1.47 -11.15
CA LEU A 65 -5.39 0.37 -12.10
C LEU A 65 -5.86 -0.98 -11.56
N MET A 66 -5.69 -1.22 -10.25
CA MET A 66 -6.27 -2.38 -9.60
C MET A 66 -7.79 -2.36 -9.74
N ILE A 67 -8.49 -1.24 -9.55
CA ILE A 67 -9.95 -1.17 -9.78
C ILE A 67 -10.29 -1.39 -11.27
N ALA A 68 -9.55 -0.77 -12.19
CA ALA A 68 -9.73 -0.94 -13.63
C ALA A 68 -9.55 -2.39 -14.09
N ALA A 69 -8.76 -3.18 -13.36
CA ALA A 69 -8.54 -4.59 -13.65
C ALA A 69 -9.80 -5.46 -13.56
N ILE A 70 -10.89 -4.96 -12.96
CA ILE A 70 -12.21 -5.63 -12.98
C ILE A 70 -12.73 -5.76 -14.41
N TRP A 71 -12.53 -4.73 -15.24
CA TRP A 71 -12.95 -4.74 -16.65
C TRP A 71 -11.82 -5.18 -17.58
N SER A 72 -10.56 -5.03 -17.16
CA SER A 72 -9.39 -5.40 -17.95
C SER A 72 -8.45 -6.30 -17.13
N PRO A 73 -8.68 -7.63 -17.10
CA PRO A 73 -7.93 -8.56 -16.24
C PRO A 73 -6.40 -8.52 -16.43
N MET A 74 -5.94 -8.15 -17.63
CA MET A 74 -4.51 -7.95 -17.95
C MET A 74 -3.81 -6.91 -17.05
N LEU A 75 -4.56 -6.00 -16.43
CA LEU A 75 -4.03 -4.99 -15.51
C LEU A 75 -3.81 -5.55 -14.08
N LEU A 76 -4.44 -6.67 -13.72
CA LEU A 76 -4.46 -7.17 -12.35
C LEU A 76 -3.06 -7.50 -11.85
N PHE A 77 -2.33 -8.32 -12.61
CA PHE A 77 -0.99 -8.76 -12.25
C PHE A 77 0.01 -7.60 -12.11
N PRO A 78 0.22 -6.73 -13.13
CA PRO A 78 1.21 -5.65 -13.02
C PRO A 78 0.85 -4.62 -11.94
N SER A 79 -0.42 -4.28 -11.77
CA SER A 79 -0.84 -3.33 -10.73
C SER A 79 -0.67 -3.92 -9.33
N THR A 80 -1.04 -5.18 -9.11
CA THR A 80 -0.88 -5.86 -7.82
C THR A 80 0.60 -6.04 -7.47
N LEU A 81 1.44 -6.39 -8.44
CA LEU A 81 2.88 -6.56 -8.23
C LEU A 81 3.55 -5.23 -7.82
N CYS A 82 3.18 -4.14 -8.49
CA CYS A 82 3.64 -2.79 -8.14
C CYS A 82 3.19 -2.41 -6.72
N MET A 83 1.92 -2.64 -6.37
CA MET A 83 1.40 -2.38 -5.03
C MET A 83 2.14 -3.21 -3.96
N ALA A 84 2.37 -4.49 -4.22
CA ALA A 84 3.10 -5.39 -3.34
C ALA A 84 4.53 -4.87 -3.07
N GLY A 85 5.25 -4.46 -4.10
CA GLY A 85 6.61 -3.89 -3.95
C GLY A 85 6.62 -2.62 -3.09
N MET A 86 5.64 -1.72 -3.29
CA MET A 86 5.51 -0.52 -2.47
C MET A 86 5.13 -0.82 -1.01
N MET A 87 4.29 -1.82 -0.76
CA MET A 87 3.93 -2.24 0.60
C MET A 87 5.09 -2.94 1.29
N LEU A 88 5.85 -3.78 0.58
CA LEU A 88 7.06 -4.40 1.10
C LEU A 88 8.09 -3.35 1.52
N THR A 89 8.29 -2.33 0.68
CA THR A 89 9.18 -1.21 1.00
C THR A 89 8.70 -0.46 2.26
N ALA A 90 7.40 -0.18 2.36
CA ALA A 90 6.83 0.47 3.55
C ALA A 90 6.99 -0.41 4.81
N LEU A 91 6.78 -1.71 4.69
CA LEU A 91 6.96 -2.68 5.77
C LEU A 91 8.41 -2.68 6.27
N ILE A 92 9.38 -2.72 5.34
CA ILE A 92 10.81 -2.64 5.68
C ILE A 92 11.13 -1.32 6.42
N CYS A 93 10.54 -0.19 6.01
CA CYS A 93 10.75 1.09 6.68
C CYS A 93 10.27 1.06 8.14
N HIS A 94 9.06 0.56 8.39
CA HIS A 94 8.54 0.40 9.75
C HIS A 94 9.40 -0.55 10.60
N LEU A 95 9.87 -1.66 10.03
CA LEU A 95 10.71 -2.62 10.76
C LEU A 95 12.12 -2.08 11.05
N ARG A 96 12.64 -1.20 10.19
CA ARG A 96 13.97 -0.61 10.35
C ARG A 96 14.01 0.47 11.44
N ILE A 97 12.88 1.13 11.72
CA ILE A 97 12.79 2.15 12.75
C ILE A 97 12.56 1.50 14.11
N ARG A 98 13.61 1.48 14.93
CA ARG A 98 13.58 0.87 16.28
C ARG A 98 12.49 1.43 17.21
N GLN A 99 12.00 2.64 16.92
CA GLN A 99 10.98 3.32 17.72
C GLN A 99 9.55 2.91 17.35
N ASP A 100 9.37 2.21 16.23
CA ASP A 100 8.05 1.77 15.80
C ASP A 100 7.65 0.47 16.48
N SER A 101 6.46 0.49 17.08
CA SER A 101 5.79 -0.72 17.49
C SER A 101 5.39 -1.53 16.26
N LEU A 102 5.46 -2.87 16.36
CA LEU A 102 5.03 -3.78 15.29
C LEU A 102 3.58 -3.52 14.84
N THR A 103 2.75 -2.95 15.72
CA THR A 103 1.37 -2.56 15.41
C THR A 103 1.24 -1.53 14.28
N LYS A 104 2.24 -0.67 14.10
CA LYS A 104 2.25 0.33 13.01
C LYS A 104 2.54 -0.30 11.65
N ALA A 105 3.27 -1.41 11.63
CA ALA A 105 3.55 -2.18 10.42
C ALA A 105 2.35 -3.02 9.95
N ILE A 106 1.32 -3.22 10.78
CA ILE A 106 0.17 -4.08 10.47
C ILE A 106 -0.49 -3.69 9.15
N PRO A 107 -0.84 -2.41 8.87
CA PRO A 107 -1.51 -2.08 7.62
C PRO A 107 -0.64 -2.42 6.39
N ALA A 108 0.65 -2.09 6.41
CA ALA A 108 1.56 -2.41 5.31
C ALA A 108 1.69 -3.93 5.12
N GLY A 109 1.86 -4.67 6.22
CA GLY A 109 1.95 -6.13 6.20
C GLY A 109 0.66 -6.81 5.71
N THR A 110 -0.50 -6.37 6.18
CA THR A 110 -1.80 -6.89 5.74
C THR A 110 -2.01 -6.67 4.25
N ILE A 111 -1.77 -5.45 3.74
CA ILE A 111 -1.94 -5.17 2.31
C ILE A 111 -0.92 -5.98 1.49
N PHE A 112 0.32 -6.13 1.95
CA PHE A 112 1.33 -6.97 1.28
C PHE A 112 0.89 -8.44 1.18
N LEU A 113 0.36 -9.01 2.27
CA LEU A 113 -0.16 -10.38 2.28
C LEU A 113 -1.35 -10.54 1.33
N LEU A 114 -2.28 -9.59 1.33
CA LEU A 114 -3.42 -9.60 0.41
C LEU A 114 -2.99 -9.49 -1.05
N CYS A 115 -2.01 -8.65 -1.37
CA CYS A 115 -1.42 -8.60 -2.71
C CYS A 115 -0.74 -9.92 -3.08
N SER A 116 -0.04 -10.55 -2.14
CA SER A 116 0.61 -11.85 -2.36
C SER A 116 -0.42 -12.94 -2.68
N VAL A 117 -1.56 -12.96 -2.01
CA VAL A 117 -2.68 -13.88 -2.30
C VAL A 117 -3.21 -13.66 -3.71
N ILE A 118 -3.45 -12.41 -4.13
CA ILE A 118 -3.90 -12.10 -5.49
C ILE A 118 -2.86 -12.56 -6.53
N LEU A 119 -1.58 -12.32 -6.30
CA LEU A 119 -0.51 -12.72 -7.22
C LEU A 119 -0.45 -14.25 -7.36
N THR A 120 -0.53 -15.00 -6.26
CA THR A 120 -0.56 -16.47 -6.30
C THR A 120 -1.76 -16.97 -7.09
N ILE A 121 -2.97 -16.43 -6.84
CA ILE A 121 -4.17 -16.79 -7.60
C ILE A 121 -3.97 -16.49 -9.10
N SER A 122 -3.36 -15.35 -9.43
CA SER A 122 -3.14 -14.93 -10.82
C SER A 122 -2.11 -15.78 -11.57
N LEU A 123 -1.20 -16.45 -10.85
CA LEU A 123 -0.18 -17.34 -11.44
C LEU A 123 -0.67 -18.79 -11.61
N THR A 124 -1.68 -19.20 -10.85
CA THR A 124 -2.21 -20.58 -10.86
C THR A 124 -3.47 -20.76 -11.71
N ASN A 125 -4.04 -19.69 -12.26
CA ASN A 125 -5.18 -19.72 -13.20
C ASN A 125 -4.69 -19.39 -14.61
#